data_AF-A0A1E3A6N2-F1
#
_entry.id   AF-A0A1E3A6N2-F1
#
_cell.length_a   1.000
_cell.length_b   1.000
_cell.length_c   1.000
_cell.angle_alpha   90.00
_cell.angle_beta   90.00
_cell.angle_gamma   90.00
#
_symmetry.space_group_name_H-M   'P 1'
#
loop_
_entity.id
_entity.type
_entity.pdbx_description
1 polymer ?
#
loop_
_entity_poly.entity_id
_entity_poly.type
_entity_poly.pdbx_seq_one_letter_code
_entity_poly.pdbx_strand_id
1 'polypeptide(L)'
;MDKQRVRIVRKNDEFSAEYQVGDVFEVDSTWYGGVNVSSKTGIPLSLDKEEYEVYEEDGEEERKVDPYSYHLGAMDCFCEMVGAGVKTLAMSHPCDSRQERDSFLKDVKKLCEKYGVYFYAEDEAFLTDLFPERLNKGKYNYLFYARKEVLDAYFELKEEQRVVIQNGGYTRQKSYEIAKKFGRLLSYTEEGTERLIQKASEDREVGEAD
;
A
#
# COMPACT_ATOMS: atom_id res chain seq x y z
N MET A 1 -26.13 -13.52 -19.89
CA MET A 1 -26.22 -12.70 -21.10
C MET A 1 -25.92 -11.30 -20.64
N ASP A 2 -24.78 -10.75 -21.05
CA ASP A 2 -24.44 -9.37 -20.70
C ASP A 2 -25.49 -8.44 -21.31
N LYS A 3 -26.06 -7.59 -20.47
CA LYS A 3 -27.02 -6.60 -20.92
C LYS A 3 -26.24 -5.47 -21.60
N GLN A 4 -26.73 -5.08 -22.77
CA GLN A 4 -26.14 -3.99 -23.55
C GLN A 4 -26.12 -2.71 -22.72
N ARG A 5 -25.00 -2.00 -22.72
CA ARG A 5 -24.87 -0.67 -22.09
C ARG A 5 -24.79 0.41 -23.17
N VAL A 6 -25.26 1.60 -22.84
CA VAL A 6 -25.25 2.77 -23.72
C VAL A 6 -24.70 3.98 -22.98
N ARG A 7 -23.93 4.82 -23.67
CA ARG A 7 -23.41 6.07 -23.14
C ARG A 7 -24.11 7.25 -23.81
N ILE A 8 -24.59 8.20 -23.03
CA ILE A 8 -25.22 9.43 -23.55
C ILE A 8 -24.15 10.29 -24.23
N VAL A 9 -24.32 10.60 -25.51
CA VAL A 9 -23.43 11.47 -26.28
C VAL A 9 -24.00 12.87 -26.50
N ARG A 10 -25.33 13.02 -26.38
CA ARG A 10 -26.02 14.31 -26.44
C ARG A 10 -27.38 14.24 -25.74
N LYS A 11 -27.97 15.40 -25.46
CA LYS A 11 -29.32 15.52 -24.88
C LYS A 11 -30.26 16.13 -25.90
N ASN A 12 -31.38 15.47 -26.18
CA ASN A 12 -32.49 16.09 -26.90
C ASN A 12 -33.37 16.89 -25.93
N ASP A 13 -33.47 16.48 -24.66
CA ASP A 13 -34.11 17.24 -23.59
C ASP A 13 -33.07 17.94 -22.72
N GLU A 14 -32.82 19.22 -23.00
CA GLU A 14 -31.87 20.06 -22.27
C GLU A 14 -32.26 20.30 -20.80
N PHE A 15 -33.53 20.13 -20.43
CA PHE A 15 -34.05 20.41 -19.09
C PHE A 15 -34.09 19.17 -18.18
N SER A 16 -33.91 17.98 -18.74
CA SER A 16 -33.92 16.75 -17.93
C SER A 16 -32.76 16.73 -16.94
N ALA A 17 -33.05 16.55 -15.66
CA ALA A 17 -32.05 16.32 -14.62
C ALA A 17 -31.65 14.84 -14.49
N GLU A 18 -32.40 13.94 -15.13
CA GLU A 18 -32.31 12.49 -14.92
C GLU A 18 -31.15 11.82 -15.65
N TYR A 19 -30.60 12.49 -16.67
CA TYR A 19 -29.44 12.02 -17.42
C TYR A 19 -28.59 13.18 -17.92
N GLN A 20 -27.28 12.98 -18.01
CA GLN A 20 -26.31 13.94 -18.55
C GLN A 20 -25.46 13.29 -19.63
N VAL A 21 -24.87 14.12 -20.50
CA VAL A 21 -23.87 13.64 -21.46
C VAL A 21 -22.72 12.97 -20.71
N GLY A 22 -22.36 11.76 -21.14
CA GLY A 22 -21.33 10.92 -20.52
C GLY A 22 -21.87 9.87 -19.54
N ASP A 23 -23.12 9.98 -19.08
CA ASP A 23 -23.74 8.93 -18.27
C ASP A 23 -23.85 7.61 -19.05
N VAL A 24 -23.68 6.50 -18.34
CA VAL A 24 -23.78 5.15 -18.89
C VAL A 24 -24.93 4.42 -18.23
N PHE A 25 -25.81 3.85 -19.05
CA PHE A 25 -27.00 3.13 -18.60
C PHE A 25 -27.00 1.69 -19.13
N GLU A 26 -27.59 0.78 -18.34
CA GLU A 26 -27.94 -0.56 -18.79
C GLU A 26 -29.27 -0.49 -19.55
N VAL A 27 -29.33 -1.14 -20.73
CA VAL A 27 -30.54 -1.16 -21.56
C VAL A 27 -31.56 -2.14 -20.98
N ASP A 28 -32.73 -1.62 -20.61
CA ASP A 28 -33.85 -2.41 -20.13
C ASP A 28 -34.62 -3.04 -21.31
N SER A 29 -34.83 -2.27 -22.39
CA SER A 29 -35.47 -2.73 -23.63
C SER A 29 -35.14 -1.81 -24.82
N THR A 30 -35.39 -2.30 -26.04
CA THR A 30 -35.15 -1.56 -27.29
C THR A 30 -36.47 -1.29 -28.03
N TRP A 31 -36.57 -0.16 -28.73
CA TRP A 31 -37.68 0.16 -29.64
C TRP A 31 -37.15 0.70 -30.98
N TYR A 32 -38.03 0.93 -31.96
CA TYR A 32 -37.62 1.26 -33.33
C TYR A 32 -36.67 2.48 -33.42
N GLY A 33 -36.91 3.50 -32.60
CA GLY A 33 -36.13 4.75 -32.58
C GLY A 33 -35.09 4.85 -31.46
N GLY A 34 -34.95 3.87 -30.57
CA GLY A 34 -34.15 4.09 -29.36
C GLY A 34 -34.11 2.93 -28.36
N VAL A 35 -33.75 3.27 -27.12
CA VAL A 35 -33.73 2.35 -25.97
C VAL A 35 -34.53 2.90 -24.81
N ASN A 36 -34.96 2.03 -23.92
CA ASN A 36 -35.44 2.39 -22.60
C ASN A 36 -34.40 2.01 -21.56
N VAL A 37 -34.18 2.91 -20.61
CA VAL A 37 -33.26 2.75 -19.48
C VAL A 37 -33.91 3.26 -18.21
N SER A 38 -33.42 2.84 -17.06
CA SER A 38 -33.83 3.37 -15.76
C SER A 38 -32.81 4.40 -15.27
N SER A 39 -33.27 5.59 -14.88
CA SER A 39 -32.40 6.65 -14.33
C SER A 39 -31.85 6.27 -12.95
N LYS A 40 -30.92 7.07 -12.42
CA LYS A 40 -30.38 6.90 -11.05
C LYS A 40 -31.46 7.04 -9.97
N THR A 41 -32.56 7.73 -10.25
CA THR A 41 -33.70 7.89 -9.34
C THR A 41 -34.79 6.83 -9.54
N GLY A 42 -34.59 5.91 -10.50
CA GLY A 42 -35.55 4.86 -10.85
C GLY A 42 -36.65 5.33 -11.82
N ILE A 43 -36.52 6.52 -12.40
CA ILE A 43 -37.47 7.01 -13.40
C ILE A 43 -37.15 6.36 -14.77
N PRO A 44 -38.14 5.75 -15.45
CA PRO A 44 -37.94 5.23 -16.79
C PRO A 44 -37.67 6.36 -17.79
N LEU A 45 -36.62 6.20 -18.60
CA LEU A 45 -36.22 7.13 -19.66
C LEU A 45 -36.26 6.41 -21.01
N SER A 46 -36.80 7.08 -22.02
CA SER A 46 -36.69 6.67 -23.42
C SER A 46 -35.66 7.56 -24.11
N LEU A 47 -34.60 6.96 -24.62
CA LEU A 47 -33.49 7.65 -25.27
C LEU A 47 -33.51 7.35 -26.77
N ASP A 48 -33.46 8.38 -27.60
CA ASP A 48 -33.39 8.23 -29.05
C ASP A 48 -32.01 7.74 -29.49
N LYS A 49 -31.94 7.03 -30.62
CA LYS A 49 -30.70 6.44 -31.18
C LYS A 49 -29.54 7.42 -31.32
N GLU A 50 -29.84 8.68 -31.54
CA GLU A 50 -28.82 9.70 -31.70
C GLU A 50 -28.37 10.32 -30.36
N GLU A 51 -29.07 10.07 -29.25
CA GLU A 51 -28.71 10.53 -27.90
C GLU A 51 -27.62 9.68 -27.26
N TYR A 52 -27.41 8.46 -27.75
CA TYR A 52 -26.48 7.51 -27.16
C TYR A 52 -25.61 6.78 -28.19
N GLU A 53 -24.48 6.28 -27.73
CA GLU A 53 -23.69 5.28 -28.42
C GLU A 53 -23.69 3.97 -27.62
N VAL A 54 -23.46 2.84 -28.29
CA VAL A 54 -23.27 1.57 -27.59
C VAL A 54 -21.97 1.68 -26.80
N TYR A 55 -22.06 1.51 -25.48
CA TYR A 55 -20.91 1.56 -24.60
C TYR A 55 -20.43 0.14 -24.37
N GLU A 56 -19.34 -0.18 -25.04
CA GLU A 56 -18.49 -1.27 -24.59
C GLU A 56 -17.58 -0.65 -23.54
N GLU A 57 -17.64 -1.16 -22.32
CA GLU A 57 -16.60 -0.85 -21.34
C GLU A 57 -15.33 -1.38 -21.98
N ASP A 58 -14.51 -0.49 -22.54
CA ASP A 58 -13.11 -0.80 -22.81
C ASP A 58 -12.61 -1.30 -21.48
N GLY A 59 -12.57 -2.62 -21.33
CA GLY A 59 -12.01 -3.26 -20.19
C GLY A 59 -10.56 -2.83 -20.20
N GLU A 60 -10.24 -1.73 -19.52
CA GLU A 60 -9.00 -1.68 -18.80
C GLU A 60 -9.08 -2.84 -17.82
N GLU A 61 -8.79 -4.06 -18.33
CA GLU A 61 -8.52 -5.21 -17.51
C GLU A 61 -7.53 -4.68 -16.48
N GLU A 62 -7.97 -4.62 -15.23
CA GLU A 62 -7.16 -4.15 -14.13
C GLU A 62 -5.83 -4.90 -14.23
N ARG A 63 -4.76 -4.17 -14.58
CA ARG A 63 -3.48 -4.80 -14.89
C ARG A 63 -3.00 -5.47 -13.62
N LYS A 64 -3.12 -6.79 -13.57
CA LYS A 64 -2.68 -7.59 -12.43
C LYS A 64 -1.17 -7.40 -12.28
N VAL A 65 -0.77 -6.64 -11.26
CA VAL A 65 0.63 -6.50 -10.88
C VAL A 65 1.02 -7.77 -10.15
N ASP A 66 2.07 -8.44 -10.62
CA ASP A 66 2.56 -9.62 -9.91
C ASP A 66 3.22 -9.18 -8.58
N PRO A 67 2.92 -9.86 -7.45
CA PRO A 67 3.45 -9.46 -6.15
C PRO A 67 4.98 -9.46 -6.09
N TYR A 68 5.64 -10.38 -6.80
CA TYR A 68 7.10 -10.45 -6.83
C TYR A 68 7.71 -9.17 -7.41
N SER A 69 7.22 -8.70 -8.57
CA SER A 69 7.69 -7.46 -9.20
C SER A 69 7.31 -6.23 -8.38
N TYR A 70 6.13 -6.21 -7.74
CA TYR A 70 5.76 -5.12 -6.84
C TYR A 70 6.78 -4.99 -5.68
N HIS A 71 7.07 -6.11 -5.00
CA HIS A 71 8.03 -6.13 -3.90
C HIS A 71 9.44 -5.77 -4.37
N LEU A 72 9.87 -6.29 -5.52
CA LEU A 72 11.19 -5.98 -6.06
C LEU A 72 11.32 -4.51 -6.48
N GLY A 73 10.27 -3.92 -7.07
CA GLY A 73 10.21 -2.49 -7.38
C GLY A 73 10.28 -1.60 -6.14
N ALA A 74 9.59 -1.99 -5.06
CA ALA A 74 9.72 -1.32 -3.77
C ALA A 74 11.15 -1.40 -3.22
N MET A 75 11.79 -2.57 -3.29
CA MET A 75 13.20 -2.73 -2.87
C MET A 75 14.17 -1.91 -3.73
N ASP A 76 13.97 -1.82 -5.05
CA ASP A 76 14.78 -1.01 -5.97
C ASP A 76 14.76 0.47 -5.55
N CYS A 77 13.57 1.02 -5.31
CA CYS A 77 13.39 2.38 -4.81
C CYS A 77 14.06 2.60 -3.45
N PHE A 78 13.92 1.67 -2.51
CA PHE A 78 14.58 1.78 -1.20
C PHE A 78 16.10 1.72 -1.29
N CYS A 79 16.66 0.87 -2.16
CA CYS A 79 18.09 0.82 -2.38
C CYS A 79 18.61 2.13 -2.98
N GLU A 80 17.89 2.72 -3.95
CA GLU A 80 18.21 4.03 -4.50
C GLU A 80 18.22 5.12 -3.42
N MET A 81 17.15 5.20 -2.62
CA MET A 81 17.01 6.19 -1.55
C MET A 81 18.12 6.08 -0.50
N VAL A 82 18.56 4.86 -0.18
CA VAL A 82 19.69 4.63 0.74
C VAL A 82 21.02 5.01 0.08
N GLY A 83 21.25 4.59 -1.16
CA GLY A 83 22.47 4.91 -1.91
C GLY A 83 22.65 6.42 -2.13
N ALA A 84 21.55 7.15 -2.34
CA ALA A 84 21.54 8.61 -2.47
C ALA A 84 21.63 9.36 -1.12
N GLY A 85 21.60 8.64 0.02
CA GLY A 85 21.68 9.24 1.35
C GLY A 85 20.37 9.89 1.85
N VAL A 86 19.24 9.66 1.17
CA VAL A 86 17.92 10.13 1.59
C VAL A 86 17.42 9.32 2.80
N LYS A 87 17.61 8.00 2.77
CA LYS A 87 17.31 7.10 3.90
C LYS A 87 18.59 6.59 4.55
N THR A 88 18.66 6.68 5.87
CA THR A 88 19.77 6.10 6.65
C THR A 88 19.66 4.58 6.67
N LEU A 89 18.47 4.07 6.97
CA LEU A 89 18.07 2.67 6.91
C LEU A 89 16.75 2.55 6.14
N ALA A 90 16.59 1.51 5.35
CA ALA A 90 15.31 1.12 4.77
C ALA A 90 15.02 -0.37 5.03
N MET A 91 13.75 -0.74 4.99
CA MET A 91 13.31 -2.12 5.15
C MET A 91 12.46 -2.51 3.95
N SER A 92 12.61 -3.74 3.45
CA SER A 92 11.63 -4.29 2.53
C SER A 92 10.28 -4.47 3.23
N HIS A 93 9.24 -4.67 2.42
CA HIS A 93 7.98 -5.19 2.95
C HIS A 93 8.22 -6.52 3.70
N PRO A 94 7.44 -6.77 4.77
CA PRO A 94 7.48 -8.05 5.48
C PRO A 94 7.01 -9.19 4.58
N CYS A 95 7.70 -10.32 4.69
CA CYS A 95 7.36 -11.61 4.11
C CYS A 95 6.84 -12.54 5.21
N ASP A 96 5.96 -13.46 4.83
CA ASP A 96 5.32 -14.41 5.75
C ASP A 96 6.25 -15.57 6.12
N SER A 97 7.27 -15.82 5.28
CA SER A 97 8.23 -16.89 5.51
C SER A 97 9.66 -16.48 5.13
N ARG A 98 10.63 -17.15 5.75
CA ARG A 98 12.04 -17.08 5.37
C ARG A 98 12.24 -17.43 3.89
N GLN A 99 11.54 -18.45 3.41
CA GLN A 99 11.66 -18.95 2.04
C GLN A 99 11.19 -17.91 1.01
N GLU A 100 10.09 -17.21 1.31
CA GLU A 100 9.60 -16.12 0.48
C GLU A 100 10.62 -14.97 0.42
N ARG A 101 11.13 -14.51 1.57
CA ARG A 101 12.18 -13.49 1.60
C ARG A 101 13.43 -13.93 0.81
N ASP A 102 13.88 -15.16 1.02
CA ASP A 102 15.10 -15.68 0.39
C ASP A 102 14.92 -15.89 -1.13
N SER A 103 13.68 -15.98 -1.63
CA SER A 103 13.40 -16.03 -3.07
C SER A 103 13.89 -14.77 -3.81
N PHE A 104 13.91 -13.60 -3.14
CA PHE A 104 14.41 -12.35 -3.69
C PHE A 104 15.94 -12.20 -3.62
N LEU A 105 16.67 -13.10 -2.93
CA LEU A 105 18.09 -12.91 -2.58
C LEU A 105 18.98 -12.64 -3.79
N LYS A 106 18.72 -13.30 -4.92
CA LYS A 106 19.48 -13.11 -6.16
C LYS A 106 19.33 -11.68 -6.70
N ASP A 107 18.12 -11.13 -6.67
CA ASP A 107 17.85 -9.80 -7.21
C ASP A 107 18.21 -8.70 -6.20
N VAL A 108 18.01 -8.93 -4.89
CA VAL A 108 18.52 -8.06 -3.83
C VAL A 108 20.02 -7.83 -3.94
N LYS A 109 20.81 -8.89 -4.22
CA LYS A 109 22.25 -8.75 -4.45
C LYS A 109 22.58 -7.81 -5.61
N LYS A 110 21.85 -7.91 -6.72
CA LYS A 110 22.04 -7.03 -7.90
C LYS A 110 21.64 -5.59 -7.59
N LEU A 111 20.54 -5.37 -6.86
CA LEU A 111 20.11 -4.04 -6.44
C LEU A 111 21.17 -3.39 -5.55
N CYS A 112 21.69 -4.14 -4.58
CA CYS A 112 22.73 -3.65 -3.67
C CYS A 112 24.02 -3.29 -4.42
N GLU A 113 24.44 -4.12 -5.38
CA GLU A 113 25.58 -3.82 -6.27
C GLU A 113 25.33 -2.57 -7.13
N LYS A 114 24.13 -2.44 -7.73
CA LYS A 114 23.74 -1.31 -8.58
C LYS A 114 23.85 0.04 -7.85
N TYR A 115 23.40 0.11 -6.59
CA TYR A 115 23.35 1.36 -5.82
C TYR A 115 24.50 1.53 -4.83
N GLY A 116 25.42 0.56 -4.73
CA GLY A 116 26.52 0.61 -3.77
C GLY A 116 26.06 0.57 -2.30
N VAL A 117 24.99 -0.19 -2.01
CA VAL A 117 24.46 -0.37 -0.66
C VAL A 117 24.66 -1.82 -0.19
N TYR A 118 24.47 -2.04 1.11
CA TYR A 118 24.48 -3.36 1.73
C TYR A 118 23.07 -3.77 2.12
N PHE A 119 22.90 -5.08 2.34
CA PHE A 119 21.68 -5.64 2.90
C PHE A 119 21.96 -6.56 4.09
N TYR A 120 20.94 -6.74 4.94
CA TYR A 120 20.89 -7.76 5.97
C TYR A 120 19.57 -8.51 5.88
N ALA A 121 19.62 -9.85 5.93
CA ALA A 121 18.44 -10.70 5.92
C ALA A 121 17.93 -10.84 7.36
N GLU A 122 16.90 -10.07 7.71
CA GLU A 122 16.32 -10.05 9.05
C GLU A 122 15.29 -11.16 9.22
N ASP A 123 15.54 -12.00 10.22
CA ASP A 123 14.75 -13.18 10.56
C ASP A 123 13.74 -12.89 11.68
N GLU A 124 13.95 -11.80 12.41
CA GLU A 124 13.10 -11.39 13.52
C GLU A 124 12.86 -9.88 13.45
N ALA A 125 11.71 -9.48 12.90
CA ALA A 125 11.33 -8.07 12.78
C ALA A 125 11.44 -7.33 14.13
N PHE A 126 11.94 -6.10 14.10
CA PHE A 126 12.04 -5.27 15.30
C PHE A 126 10.67 -4.71 15.70
N LEU A 127 10.07 -5.33 16.71
CA LEU A 127 8.74 -4.97 17.19
C LEU A 127 8.82 -3.73 18.09
N THR A 128 8.23 -2.63 17.64
CA THR A 128 8.15 -1.36 18.39
C THR A 128 6.76 -0.76 18.21
N ASP A 129 6.45 0.32 18.93
CA ASP A 129 5.21 1.07 18.70
C ASP A 129 5.16 1.77 17.34
N LEU A 130 6.24 1.75 16.54
CA LEU A 130 6.29 2.41 15.25
C LEU A 130 5.41 1.73 14.20
N PHE A 131 5.23 0.42 14.29
CA PHE A 131 4.41 -0.37 13.36
C PHE A 131 3.51 -1.35 14.13
N PRO A 132 2.31 -1.68 13.62
CA PRO A 132 1.43 -2.64 14.28
C PRO A 132 2.11 -4.01 14.48
N GLU A 133 2.10 -4.52 15.71
CA GLU A 133 2.73 -5.82 16.04
C GLU A 133 2.14 -6.95 15.18
N ARG A 134 0.81 -6.97 15.00
CA ARG A 134 0.09 -7.98 14.19
C ARG A 134 0.62 -8.12 12.76
N LEU A 135 1.14 -7.03 12.19
CA LEU A 135 1.65 -7.00 10.82
C LEU A 135 3.12 -7.38 10.71
N ASN A 136 3.86 -7.42 11.82
CA ASN A 136 5.32 -7.58 11.84
C ASN A 136 5.80 -8.79 12.64
N LYS A 137 5.02 -9.27 13.62
CA LYS A 137 5.39 -10.42 14.44
C LYS A 137 5.50 -11.68 13.59
N GLY A 138 6.63 -12.38 13.71
CA GLY A 138 6.92 -13.59 12.95
C GLY A 138 7.16 -13.36 11.45
N LYS A 139 7.38 -12.11 11.02
CA LYS A 139 7.69 -11.76 9.63
C LYS A 139 9.19 -11.66 9.40
N TYR A 140 9.55 -11.75 8.13
CA TYR A 140 10.93 -11.72 7.63
C TYR A 140 11.08 -10.56 6.66
N ASN A 141 12.21 -9.85 6.65
CA ASN A 141 12.44 -8.77 5.68
C ASN A 141 13.94 -8.58 5.39
N TYR A 142 14.24 -7.69 4.45
CA TYR A 142 15.60 -7.19 4.24
C TYR A 142 15.73 -5.79 4.83
N LEU A 143 16.88 -5.53 5.44
CA LEU A 143 17.33 -4.19 5.78
C LEU A 143 18.31 -3.72 4.72
N PHE A 144 18.22 -2.47 4.29
CA PHE A 144 19.14 -1.84 3.33
C PHE A 144 19.84 -0.63 3.97
N TYR A 145 21.16 -0.58 3.87
CA TYR A 145 21.99 0.45 4.52
C TYR A 145 23.28 0.71 3.73
N ALA A 146 23.78 1.95 3.72
CA ALA A 146 25.00 2.31 2.99
C ALA A 146 26.28 2.13 3.83
N ARG A 147 26.17 2.20 5.17
CA ARG A 147 27.31 2.19 6.10
C ARG A 147 27.09 1.18 7.22
N LYS A 148 28.12 0.42 7.59
CA LYS A 148 27.99 -0.70 8.55
C LYS A 148 27.51 -0.24 9.93
N GLU A 149 27.89 0.96 10.34
CA GLU A 149 27.50 1.54 11.63
C GLU A 149 25.98 1.73 11.74
N VAL A 150 25.26 1.81 10.62
CA VAL A 150 23.78 1.87 10.61
C VAL A 150 23.19 0.54 11.05
N LEU A 151 23.76 -0.59 10.59
CA LEU A 151 23.31 -1.91 11.00
C LEU A 151 23.65 -2.15 12.48
N ASP A 152 24.82 -1.69 12.93
CA ASP A 152 25.20 -1.73 14.35
C ASP A 152 24.20 -0.94 15.21
N ALA A 153 23.85 0.28 14.80
CA ALA A 153 22.85 1.09 15.50
C ALA A 153 21.46 0.41 15.54
N TYR A 154 21.07 -0.31 14.49
CA TYR A 154 19.84 -1.10 14.50
C TYR A 154 19.90 -2.24 15.55
N PHE A 155 21.01 -2.98 15.63
CA PHE A 155 21.18 -4.03 16.62
C PHE A 155 21.30 -3.49 18.05
N GLU A 156 21.95 -2.35 18.24
CA GLU A 156 22.00 -1.66 19.53
C GLU A 156 20.60 -1.29 20.03
N LEU A 157 19.69 -0.85 19.14
CA LEU A 157 18.30 -0.58 19.50
C LEU A 157 17.53 -1.86 19.89
N LYS A 158 17.71 -2.96 19.14
CA LYS A 158 17.13 -4.27 19.50
C LYS A 158 17.63 -4.73 20.86
N GLU A 159 18.92 -4.58 21.13
CA GLU A 159 19.53 -4.95 22.40
C GLU A 159 19.08 -4.06 23.56
N GLU A 160 19.00 -2.74 23.35
CA GLU A 160 18.44 -1.80 24.33
C GLU A 160 17.03 -2.22 24.74
N GLN A 161 16.17 -2.52 23.76
CA GLN A 161 14.82 -3.02 24.03
C GLN A 161 14.85 -4.32 24.83
N ARG A 162 15.66 -5.30 24.41
CA ARG A 162 15.78 -6.60 25.06
C ARG A 162 16.17 -6.47 26.54
N VAL A 163 17.19 -5.65 26.83
CA VAL A 163 17.67 -5.41 28.20
C VAL A 163 16.61 -4.72 29.05
N VAL A 164 15.92 -3.72 28.51
CA VAL A 164 14.84 -3.01 29.21
C VAL A 164 13.69 -3.96 29.55
N ILE A 165 13.29 -4.83 28.62
CA ILE A 165 12.25 -5.84 28.84
C ILE A 165 12.69 -6.82 29.94
N GLN A 166 13.92 -7.32 29.88
CA GLN A 166 14.44 -8.28 30.88
C GLN A 166 14.48 -7.71 32.30
N ASN A 167 14.75 -6.41 32.41
CA ASN A 167 14.80 -5.71 33.70
C ASN A 167 13.41 -5.25 34.19
N GLY A 168 12.32 -5.59 33.49
CA GLY A 168 10.97 -5.15 33.83
C GLY A 168 10.72 -3.65 33.63
N GLY A 169 11.60 -2.96 32.92
CA GLY A 169 11.58 -1.51 32.72
C GLY A 169 10.86 -1.05 31.45
N TYR A 170 10.19 -1.95 30.72
CA TYR A 170 9.55 -1.64 29.44
C TYR A 170 8.20 -0.92 29.64
N THR A 171 8.28 0.34 30.05
CA THR A 171 7.12 1.22 30.22
C THR A 171 6.65 1.80 28.90
N ARG A 172 5.44 2.37 28.87
CA ARG A 172 4.91 3.10 27.70
C ARG A 172 5.86 4.22 27.23
N GLN A 173 6.46 4.95 28.17
CA GLN A 173 7.45 5.98 27.85
C GLN A 173 8.68 5.38 27.16
N LYS A 174 9.21 4.27 27.69
CA LYS A 174 10.41 3.64 27.14
C LYS A 174 10.17 3.01 25.77
N SER A 175 8.99 2.40 25.58
CA SER A 175 8.53 1.90 24.28
C SER A 175 8.45 3.02 23.24
N TYR A 176 7.86 4.17 23.61
CA TYR A 176 7.79 5.36 22.76
C TYR A 176 9.17 5.93 22.42
N GLU A 177 10.10 6.00 23.38
CA GLU A 177 11.48 6.44 23.13
C GLU A 177 12.21 5.55 22.12
N ILE A 178 12.07 4.22 22.26
CA ILE A 178 12.67 3.24 21.33
C ILE A 178 12.05 3.39 19.93
N ALA A 179 10.72 3.51 19.84
CA ALA A 179 10.04 3.75 18.56
C ALA A 179 10.51 5.03 17.88
N LYS A 180 10.74 6.12 18.64
CA LYS A 180 11.31 7.36 18.09
C LYS A 180 12.74 7.22 17.60
N LYS A 181 13.60 6.52 18.35
CA LYS A 181 14.97 6.22 17.92
C LYS A 181 14.96 5.41 16.61
N PHE A 182 14.08 4.41 16.53
CA PHE A 182 13.93 3.59 15.34
C PHE A 182 13.39 4.39 14.14
N GLY A 183 12.37 5.24 14.35
CA GLY A 183 11.84 6.14 13.31
C GLY A 183 12.92 7.08 12.76
N ARG A 184 13.77 7.65 13.63
CA ARG A 184 14.92 8.46 13.23
C ARG A 184 15.93 7.65 12.41
N LEU A 185 16.20 6.40 12.79
CA LEU A 185 17.08 5.50 12.02
C LEU A 185 16.54 5.22 10.62
N LEU A 186 15.22 5.19 10.46
CA LEU A 186 14.52 5.07 9.17
C LEU A 186 14.38 6.41 8.41
N SER A 187 15.00 7.49 8.90
CA SER A 187 14.90 8.86 8.37
C SER A 187 13.49 9.45 8.37
N TYR A 188 12.59 9.00 9.25
CA TYR A 188 11.30 9.66 9.43
C TYR A 188 11.48 10.98 10.19
N THR A 189 10.65 11.97 9.84
CA THR A 189 10.53 13.20 10.64
C THR A 189 9.91 12.88 12.00
N GLU A 190 10.07 13.78 12.97
CA GLU A 190 9.45 13.59 14.30
C GLU A 190 7.92 13.49 14.17
N GLU A 191 7.31 14.42 13.42
CA GLU A 191 5.88 14.41 13.12
C GLU A 191 5.44 13.13 12.39
N GLY A 192 6.22 12.67 11.40
CA GLY A 192 5.93 11.43 10.67
C GLY A 192 6.00 10.21 11.57
N THR A 193 6.96 10.18 12.48
CA THR A 193 7.13 9.12 13.48
C THR A 193 5.95 9.09 14.45
N GLU A 194 5.51 10.25 14.95
CA GLU A 194 4.35 10.35 15.83
C GLU A 194 3.06 9.87 15.18
N ARG A 195 2.82 10.25 13.91
CA ARG A 195 1.67 9.76 13.15
C ARG A 195 1.68 8.24 12.99
N LEU A 196 2.84 7.65 12.72
CA LEU A 196 2.97 6.19 12.59
C LEU A 196 2.69 5.48 13.92
N ILE A 197 3.21 6.01 15.03
CA ILE A 197 2.95 5.48 16.38
C ILE A 197 1.47 5.56 16.73
N GLN A 198 0.82 6.70 16.44
CA GLN A 198 -0.61 6.87 16.69
C GLN A 198 -1.43 5.85 15.88
N LYS A 199 -1.17 5.75 14.57
CA LYS A 199 -1.85 4.79 13.70
C LYS A 199 -1.67 3.35 14.17
N ALA A 200 -0.46 3.00 14.62
CA ALA A 200 -0.18 1.67 15.14
C ALA A 200 -0.92 1.36 16.46
N SER A 201 -1.20 2.39 17.28
CA SER A 201 -2.02 2.28 18.49
C SER A 201 -3.49 2.02 18.14
N GLU A 202 -4.04 2.76 17.17
CA GLU A 202 -5.42 2.57 16.69
C GLU A 202 -5.63 1.17 16.11
N ASP A 203 -4.65 0.67 15.35
CA ASP A 203 -4.64 -0.70 14.81
C ASP A 203 -4.62 -1.81 15.90
N ARG A 204 -4.13 -1.52 17.11
CA ARG A 204 -4.20 -2.47 18.24
C ARG A 204 -5.59 -2.50 18.84
N GLU A 205 -6.20 -1.33 19.06
CA GLU A 205 -7.52 -1.23 19.67
C GLU A 205 -8.61 -1.90 18.83
N VAL A 206 -8.51 -1.82 17.49
CA VAL A 206 -9.42 -2.53 16.59
C VAL A 206 -9.23 -4.05 16.64
N GLY A 207 -7.97 -4.52 16.73
CA GLY A 207 -7.67 -5.96 16.77
C GLY A 207 -7.99 -6.65 18.11
N GLU A 208 -8.21 -5.89 19.20
CA GLU A 208 -8.66 -6.42 20.50
C GLU A 208 -10.20 -6.48 20.61
N ALA A 209 -10.93 -5.89 19.66
CA ALA A 209 -12.39 -5.86 19.62
C ALA A 209 -13.03 -7.01 18.81
N ASP A 210 -12.20 -7.81 18.11
CA ASP A 210 -12.57 -9.00 17.31
C ASP A 210 -12.13 -10.31 18.00
#